data_AF-A0A7K1T304-F1
#
_entry.id   AF-A0A7K1T304-F1
#
_cell.length_a   1.000
_cell.length_b   1.000
_cell.length_c   1.000
_cell.angle_alpha   90.00
_cell.angle_beta   90.00
_cell.angle_gamma   90.00
#
_symmetry.space_group_name_H-M   'P 1'
#
loop_
_entity.id
_entity.type
_entity.pdbx_description
1 polymer ?
#
loop_
_entity_poly.entity_id
_entity_poly.type
_entity_poly.pdbx_seq_one_letter_code
_entity_poly.pdbx_strand_id
1 'polypeptide(L)'
;MGILDRFTSIVKANINELLDKAEDPEKMVDQYLREMTESLAEVREATAGVMAEEKRCKKLVDENMAEMTKYEELARKALAAGNEADARVFLAKKQELAGRAEGLTVAYEGAKANADKMRQMHDKLVADIEELNARKATIKAKAAVAKTQSKVNEMTSAGDRAEGARSAFDRMEAKADEMLDRANAVAELSEQPADPTEDLAKKYAAAGAEAAVDDDLARLKKEMGLE
;
A
#
# COMPACT_ATOMS: atom_id res chain seq x y z
N MET A 1 6.46 -23.82 4.68
CA MET A 1 5.02 -23.53 4.82
C MET A 1 4.27 -24.22 3.71
N GLY A 2 3.33 -25.11 4.05
CA GLY A 2 2.47 -25.75 3.06
C GLY A 2 1.48 -24.77 2.44
N ILE A 3 0.85 -25.16 1.32
CA ILE A 3 -0.21 -24.39 0.64
C ILE A 3 -1.34 -24.05 1.63
N LEU A 4 -1.68 -25.00 2.52
CA LEU A 4 -2.67 -24.84 3.58
C LEU A 4 -2.27 -23.79 4.63
N ASP A 5 -0.98 -23.71 5.00
CA ASP A 5 -0.49 -22.73 5.96
C ASP A 5 -0.53 -21.32 5.37
N ARG A 6 -0.18 -21.18 4.09
CA ARG A 6 -0.27 -19.90 3.37
C ARG A 6 -1.73 -19.46 3.24
N PHE A 7 -2.61 -20.38 2.87
CA PHE A 7 -4.05 -20.10 2.79
C PHE A 7 -4.64 -19.69 4.14
N THR A 8 -4.33 -20.41 5.23
CA THR A 8 -4.81 -20.02 6.57
C THR A 8 -4.23 -18.69 7.03
N SER A 9 -3.01 -18.35 6.62
CA SER A 9 -2.40 -17.05 6.89
C SER A 9 -3.11 -15.92 6.13
N ILE A 10 -3.39 -16.13 4.84
CA ILE A 10 -4.10 -15.21 3.95
C ILE A 10 -5.54 -15.00 4.46
N VAL A 11 -6.23 -16.08 4.81
CA VAL A 11 -7.62 -16.02 5.29
C VAL A 11 -7.75 -15.47 6.71
N LYS A 12 -6.78 -15.72 7.60
CA LYS A 12 -6.79 -15.14 8.95
C LYS A 12 -6.41 -13.67 8.95
N ALA A 13 -5.63 -13.23 7.97
CA ALA A 13 -5.34 -11.83 7.83
C ALA A 13 -6.60 -11.13 7.33
N ASN A 14 -7.38 -10.60 8.27
CA ASN A 14 -8.51 -9.75 7.96
C ASN A 14 -7.97 -8.62 7.08
N ILE A 15 -8.37 -8.56 5.81
CA ILE A 15 -7.84 -7.61 4.82
C ILE A 15 -7.85 -6.18 5.36
N ASN A 16 -8.86 -5.85 6.17
CA ASN A 16 -8.97 -4.58 6.88
C ASN A 16 -7.80 -4.34 7.85
N GLU A 17 -7.42 -5.35 8.63
CA GLU A 17 -6.37 -5.27 9.64
C GLU A 17 -4.96 -5.23 9.03
N LEU A 18 -4.77 -5.88 7.87
CA LEU A 18 -3.57 -5.75 7.04
C LEU A 18 -3.44 -4.34 6.45
N LEU A 19 -4.55 -3.77 5.98
CA LEU A 19 -4.61 -2.42 5.41
C LEU A 19 -4.40 -1.33 6.45
N ASP A 20 -4.94 -1.49 7.66
CA ASP A 20 -4.84 -0.51 8.74
C ASP A 20 -3.39 -0.31 9.25
N LYS A 21 -2.50 -1.27 9.00
CA LYS A 21 -1.08 -1.24 9.42
C LYS A 21 -0.11 -0.95 8.28
N ALA A 22 -0.60 -0.79 7.05
CA ALA A 22 0.25 -0.59 5.88
C ALA A 22 0.70 0.88 5.74
N GLU A 23 2.01 1.12 5.68
CA GLU A 23 2.55 2.45 5.31
C GLU A 23 2.20 2.84 3.87
N ASP A 24 2.11 1.86 2.97
CA ASP A 24 1.70 2.03 1.57
C ASP A 24 0.58 1.03 1.23
N PRO A 25 -0.69 1.38 1.51
CA PRO A 25 -1.82 0.47 1.30
C PRO A 25 -2.05 0.12 -0.17
N GLU A 26 -1.60 0.96 -1.12
CA GLU A 26 -1.69 0.66 -2.54
C GLU A 26 -0.74 -0.48 -2.93
N LYS A 27 0.54 -0.37 -2.55
CA LYS A 27 1.52 -1.43 -2.85
C LYS A 27 1.21 -2.74 -2.13
N MET A 28 0.73 -2.67 -0.89
CA MET A 28 0.37 -3.85 -0.12
C MET A 28 -0.79 -4.62 -0.78
N VAL A 29 -1.82 -3.93 -1.27
CA VAL A 29 -2.94 -4.58 -2.00
C VAL A 29 -2.46 -5.21 -3.30
N ASP A 30 -1.59 -4.52 -4.04
CA ASP A 30 -1.02 -5.03 -5.28
C ASP A 30 -0.16 -6.30 -5.04
N GLN A 31 0.67 -6.30 -4.00
CA GLN A 31 1.45 -7.46 -3.60
C GLN A 31 0.55 -8.62 -3.15
N TYR A 32 -0.45 -8.34 -2.32
CA TYR A 32 -1.33 -9.35 -1.77
C TYR A 32 -2.20 -10.01 -2.86
N LEU A 33 -2.75 -9.22 -3.78
CA LEU A 33 -3.44 -9.73 -4.97
C LEU A 33 -2.54 -10.64 -5.81
N ARG A 34 -1.26 -10.29 -5.95
CA ARG A 34 -0.30 -11.11 -6.67
C ARG A 34 -0.06 -12.45 -5.98
N GLU A 35 0.22 -12.44 -4.68
CA GLU A 35 0.43 -13.65 -3.87
C GLU A 35 -0.79 -14.57 -3.87
N MET A 36 -2.00 -14.00 -3.80
CA MET A 36 -3.25 -14.75 -3.87
C MET A 36 -3.51 -15.34 -5.26
N THR A 37 -3.18 -14.59 -6.33
CA THR A 37 -3.31 -15.09 -7.71
C THR A 37 -2.35 -16.24 -7.99
N GLU A 38 -1.10 -16.14 -7.52
CA GLU A 38 -0.12 -17.22 -7.61
C GLU A 38 -0.59 -18.45 -6.80
N SER A 39 -1.09 -18.22 -5.58
CA SER A 39 -1.66 -19.29 -4.74
C SER A 39 -2.89 -19.94 -5.37
N LEU A 40 -3.71 -19.19 -6.12
CA LEU A 40 -4.91 -19.72 -6.77
C LEU A 40 -4.57 -20.73 -7.86
N ALA A 41 -3.49 -20.51 -8.61
CA ALA A 41 -3.03 -21.48 -9.60
C ALA A 41 -2.63 -22.80 -8.95
N GLU A 42 -1.84 -22.75 -7.88
CA GLU A 42 -1.41 -23.92 -7.11
C GLU A 42 -2.60 -24.66 -6.47
N VAL A 43 -3.50 -23.92 -5.81
CA VAL A 43 -4.71 -24.47 -5.18
C VAL A 43 -5.62 -25.10 -6.22
N ARG A 44 -5.76 -24.50 -7.41
CA ARG A 44 -6.57 -25.06 -8.49
C ARG A 44 -6.01 -26.39 -8.99
N GLU A 45 -4.70 -26.50 -9.19
CA GLU A 45 -4.05 -27.75 -9.59
C GLU A 45 -4.21 -28.83 -8.52
N ALA A 46 -3.94 -28.49 -7.26
CA ALA A 46 -4.10 -29.41 -6.13
C ALA A 46 -5.57 -29.86 -5.97
N THR A 47 -6.53 -28.94 -6.12
CA THR A 47 -7.96 -29.21 -6.07
C THR A 47 -8.36 -30.15 -7.20
N ALA A 48 -7.86 -29.95 -8.42
CA ALA A 48 -8.12 -30.85 -9.55
C ALA A 48 -7.57 -32.26 -9.28
N GLY A 49 -6.37 -32.35 -8.69
CA GLY A 49 -5.76 -33.64 -8.30
C GLY A 49 -6.61 -34.41 -7.29
N VAL A 50 -7.07 -33.77 -6.22
CA VAL A 50 -7.91 -34.45 -5.22
C VAL A 50 -9.31 -34.79 -5.74
N MET A 51 -9.88 -33.96 -6.62
CA MET A 51 -11.17 -34.26 -7.28
C MET A 51 -11.04 -35.44 -8.25
N ALA A 52 -9.90 -35.58 -8.92
CA ALA A 52 -9.63 -36.74 -9.76
C ALA A 52 -9.54 -38.02 -8.91
N GLU A 53 -8.90 -37.97 -7.74
CA GLU A 53 -8.84 -39.12 -6.83
C GLU A 53 -10.23 -39.45 -6.24
N GLU A 54 -11.01 -38.44 -5.84
CA GLU A 54 -12.42 -38.64 -5.43
C GLU A 54 -13.20 -39.42 -6.50
N LYS A 55 -13.10 -38.96 -7.75
CA LYS A 55 -13.80 -39.60 -8.89
C LYS A 55 -13.29 -41.02 -9.14
N ARG A 56 -11.99 -41.25 -8.97
CA ARG A 56 -11.37 -42.58 -9.10
C ARG A 56 -11.89 -43.53 -8.02
N CYS A 57 -11.88 -43.12 -6.74
CA CYS A 57 -12.41 -43.91 -5.64
C CYS A 57 -13.90 -44.20 -5.84
N LYS A 58 -14.68 -43.19 -6.25
CA LYS A 58 -16.10 -43.36 -6.57
C LYS A 58 -16.31 -44.43 -7.65
N LYS A 59 -15.53 -44.38 -8.73
CA LYS A 59 -15.61 -45.37 -9.81
C LYS A 59 -15.36 -46.78 -9.30
N LEU A 60 -14.38 -46.98 -8.41
CA LEU A 60 -14.09 -48.29 -7.81
C LEU A 60 -15.26 -48.81 -6.95
N VAL A 61 -15.89 -47.93 -6.17
CA VAL A 61 -17.10 -48.27 -5.40
C VAL A 61 -18.23 -48.68 -6.33
N ASP A 62 -18.51 -47.87 -7.36
CA ASP A 62 -19.59 -48.09 -8.31
C ASP A 62 -19.36 -49.40 -9.12
N GLU A 63 -18.12 -49.68 -9.52
CA GLU A 63 -17.72 -50.93 -10.19
C GLU A 63 -17.91 -52.15 -9.29
N ASN A 64 -17.47 -52.09 -8.03
CA ASN A 64 -17.65 -53.19 -7.08
C ASN A 64 -19.14 -53.46 -6.79
N MET A 65 -19.95 -52.41 -6.66
CA MET A 65 -21.40 -52.54 -6.52
C MET A 65 -22.04 -53.19 -7.75
N ALA A 66 -21.64 -52.78 -8.96
CA ALA A 66 -22.14 -53.37 -10.20
C ALA A 66 -21.78 -54.86 -10.31
N GLU A 67 -20.58 -55.26 -9.92
CA GLU A 67 -20.19 -56.67 -9.86
C GLU A 67 -21.02 -57.46 -8.85
N MET A 68 -21.29 -56.89 -7.66
CA MET A 68 -22.16 -57.52 -6.65
C MET A 68 -23.57 -57.77 -7.20
N THR A 69 -24.16 -56.78 -7.88
CA THR A 69 -25.47 -56.92 -8.53
C THR A 69 -25.44 -57.99 -9.61
N LYS A 70 -24.41 -58.00 -10.47
CA LYS A 70 -24.23 -59.02 -11.51
C LYS A 70 -24.20 -60.43 -10.93
N TYR A 71 -23.41 -60.67 -9.88
CA TYR A 71 -23.34 -62.00 -9.25
C TYR A 71 -24.62 -62.38 -8.53
N GLU A 72 -25.35 -61.42 -7.97
CA GLU A 72 -26.68 -61.67 -7.41
C GLU A 72 -27.68 -62.11 -8.49
N GLU A 73 -27.70 -61.44 -9.65
CA GLU A 73 -28.57 -61.82 -10.77
C GLU A 73 -28.22 -63.21 -11.32
N LEU A 74 -26.92 -63.52 -11.44
CA LEU A 74 -26.46 -64.84 -11.86
C LEU A 74 -26.88 -65.93 -10.86
N ALA A 75 -26.76 -65.67 -9.55
CA ALA A 75 -27.23 -66.58 -8.52
C ALA A 75 -28.75 -66.84 -8.63
N ARG A 76 -29.55 -65.79 -8.85
CA ARG A 76 -31.01 -65.92 -9.05
C ARG A 76 -31.35 -66.75 -10.29
N LYS A 77 -30.63 -66.56 -11.40
CA LYS A 77 -30.81 -67.35 -12.63
C LYS A 77 -30.43 -68.82 -12.42
N ALA A 78 -29.32 -69.10 -11.72
CA ALA A 78 -28.91 -70.46 -11.39
C ALA A 78 -29.93 -71.19 -10.51
N LEU A 79 -30.48 -70.50 -9.49
CA LEU A 79 -31.56 -71.05 -8.66
C LEU A 79 -32.83 -71.33 -9.46
N ALA A 80 -33.23 -70.42 -10.35
CA ALA A 80 -34.40 -70.62 -11.21
C ALA A 80 -34.23 -71.82 -12.17
N ALA A 81 -32.99 -72.15 -12.53
CA ALA A 81 -32.63 -73.32 -13.33
C ALA A 81 -32.46 -74.61 -12.49
N GLY A 82 -32.60 -74.55 -11.16
CA GLY A 82 -32.41 -75.69 -10.25
C GLY A 82 -30.94 -76.00 -9.91
N ASN A 83 -29.99 -75.19 -10.37
CA ASN A 83 -28.55 -75.38 -10.14
C ASN A 83 -28.11 -74.70 -8.84
N GLU A 84 -28.40 -75.31 -7.69
CA GLU A 84 -28.02 -74.76 -6.38
C GLU A 84 -26.51 -74.62 -6.16
N ALA A 85 -25.71 -75.52 -6.71
CA ALA A 85 -24.25 -75.48 -6.57
C ALA A 85 -23.66 -74.21 -7.20
N ASP A 86 -24.08 -73.87 -8.42
CA ASP A 86 -23.65 -72.66 -9.13
C ASP A 86 -24.12 -71.40 -8.40
N ALA A 87 -25.35 -71.41 -7.89
CA ALA A 87 -25.89 -70.30 -7.11
C ALA A 87 -25.05 -70.01 -5.85
N ARG A 88 -24.62 -71.06 -5.12
CA ARG A 88 -23.73 -70.90 -3.96
C ARG A 88 -22.39 -70.28 -4.34
N VAL A 89 -21.81 -70.67 -5.49
CA VAL A 89 -20.55 -70.08 -5.98
C VAL A 89 -20.70 -68.59 -6.30
N PHE A 90 -21.76 -68.20 -7.00
CA PHE A 90 -22.02 -66.78 -7.29
C PHE A 90 -22.28 -65.95 -6.03
N LEU A 91 -23.03 -66.50 -5.06
CA LEU A 91 -23.27 -65.84 -3.78
C LEU A 91 -21.99 -65.69 -2.94
N ALA A 92 -21.13 -66.71 -2.93
CA ALA A 92 -19.82 -66.61 -2.28
C ALA A 92 -18.97 -65.49 -2.90
N LYS A 93 -19.00 -65.35 -4.23
CA LYS A 93 -18.29 -64.26 -4.92
C LYS A 93 -18.86 -62.89 -4.58
N LYS A 94 -20.20 -62.76 -4.54
CA LYS A 94 -20.87 -61.54 -4.07
C LYS A 94 -20.45 -61.17 -2.64
N GLN A 95 -20.31 -62.16 -1.76
CA GLN A 95 -19.93 -61.93 -0.37
C GLN A 95 -18.46 -61.49 -0.23
N GLU A 96 -17.56 -62.01 -1.05
CA GLU A 96 -16.18 -61.50 -1.15
C GLU A 96 -16.16 -60.02 -1.55
N LEU A 97 -16.94 -59.65 -2.58
CA LEU A 97 -17.06 -58.26 -3.03
C LEU A 97 -17.72 -57.35 -1.99
N ALA A 98 -18.68 -57.86 -1.23
CA ALA A 98 -19.28 -57.14 -0.11
C ALA A 98 -18.25 -56.80 0.97
N GLY A 99 -17.33 -57.73 1.28
CA GLY A 99 -16.22 -57.48 2.20
C GLY A 99 -15.24 -56.41 1.70
N ARG A 100 -15.08 -56.26 0.37
CA ARG A 100 -14.27 -55.19 -0.23
C ARG A 100 -14.99 -53.85 -0.29
N ALA A 101 -16.32 -53.86 -0.37
CA ALA A 101 -17.13 -52.66 -0.52
C ALA A 101 -16.92 -51.67 0.63
N GLU A 102 -16.78 -52.16 1.86
CA GLU A 102 -16.56 -51.31 3.04
C GLU A 102 -15.26 -50.51 2.92
N GLY A 103 -14.13 -51.17 2.61
CA GLY A 103 -12.84 -50.51 2.43
C GLY A 103 -12.84 -49.50 1.28
N LEU A 104 -13.50 -49.83 0.17
CA LEU A 104 -13.65 -48.90 -0.96
C LEU A 104 -14.51 -47.69 -0.60
N THR A 105 -15.58 -47.88 0.19
CA THR A 105 -16.46 -46.81 0.65
C THR A 105 -15.72 -45.86 1.58
N VAL A 106 -14.97 -46.38 2.56
CA VAL A 106 -14.14 -45.57 3.47
C VAL A 106 -13.10 -44.77 2.68
N ALA A 107 -12.44 -45.38 1.69
CA ALA A 107 -11.49 -44.68 0.83
C ALA A 107 -12.16 -43.55 0.03
N TYR A 108 -13.35 -43.80 -0.54
CA TYR A 108 -14.12 -42.78 -1.25
C TYR A 108 -14.56 -41.64 -0.33
N GLU A 109 -15.06 -41.92 0.86
CA GLU A 109 -15.48 -40.89 1.82
C GLU A 109 -14.30 -40.01 2.25
N GLY A 110 -13.13 -40.59 2.49
CA GLY A 110 -11.91 -39.86 2.77
C GLY A 110 -11.48 -38.96 1.60
N ALA A 111 -11.48 -39.49 0.38
CA ALA A 111 -11.16 -38.73 -0.82
C ALA A 111 -12.15 -37.58 -1.06
N LYS A 112 -13.45 -37.84 -0.89
CA LYS A 112 -14.52 -36.85 -0.99
C LYS A 112 -14.36 -35.73 0.03
N ALA A 113 -14.13 -36.05 1.30
CA ALA A 113 -13.93 -35.06 2.34
C ALA A 113 -12.73 -34.14 2.06
N ASN A 114 -11.65 -34.69 1.48
CA ASN A 114 -10.50 -33.90 1.06
C ASN A 114 -10.80 -33.02 -0.15
N ALA A 115 -11.51 -33.54 -1.15
CA ALA A 115 -11.94 -32.79 -2.33
C ALA A 115 -12.89 -31.64 -1.96
N ASP A 116 -13.85 -31.87 -1.07
CA ASP A 116 -14.78 -30.86 -0.59
C ASP A 116 -14.05 -29.72 0.15
N LYS A 117 -13.08 -30.04 1.02
CA LYS A 117 -12.23 -29.04 1.68
C LYS A 117 -11.45 -28.21 0.67
N MET A 118 -10.82 -28.85 -0.32
CA MET A 118 -10.05 -28.15 -1.37
C MET A 118 -10.94 -27.24 -2.21
N ARG A 119 -12.16 -27.69 -2.57
CA ARG A 119 -13.14 -26.88 -3.27
C ARG A 119 -13.54 -25.64 -2.47
N GLN A 120 -13.83 -25.79 -1.17
CA GLN A 120 -14.15 -24.66 -0.30
C GLN A 120 -12.99 -23.65 -0.21
N MET A 121 -11.74 -24.12 -0.14
CA MET A 121 -10.58 -23.24 -0.12
C MET A 121 -10.37 -22.51 -1.44
N HIS A 122 -10.54 -23.20 -2.57
CA HIS A 122 -10.54 -22.59 -3.89
C HIS A 122 -11.59 -21.49 -4.00
N ASP A 123 -12.84 -21.79 -3.65
CA ASP A 123 -13.96 -20.85 -3.79
C ASP A 123 -13.78 -19.62 -2.90
N LYS A 124 -13.26 -19.84 -1.68
CA LYS A 124 -12.91 -18.74 -0.78
C LYS A 124 -11.80 -17.86 -1.35
N LEU A 125 -10.75 -18.45 -1.91
CA LEU A 125 -9.64 -17.69 -2.48
C LEU A 125 -10.09 -16.85 -3.67
N VAL A 126 -10.97 -17.39 -4.52
CA VAL A 126 -11.61 -16.65 -5.61
C VAL A 126 -12.40 -15.46 -5.07
N ALA A 127 -13.26 -15.68 -4.07
CA ALA A 127 -14.06 -14.62 -3.46
C ALA A 127 -13.18 -13.52 -2.83
N ASP A 128 -12.12 -13.89 -2.11
CA ASP A 128 -11.20 -12.95 -1.49
C ASP A 128 -10.45 -12.11 -2.55
N ILE A 129 -10.06 -12.72 -3.69
CA ILE A 129 -9.44 -12.01 -4.83
C ILE A 129 -10.43 -11.02 -5.47
N GLU A 130 -11.68 -11.42 -5.68
CA GLU A 130 -12.71 -10.55 -6.24
C GLU A 130 -12.99 -9.35 -5.32
N GLU A 131 -13.10 -9.60 -4.02
CA GLU A 131 -13.28 -8.55 -3.01
C GLU A 131 -12.11 -7.56 -2.98
N LEU A 132 -10.87 -8.05 -3.01
CA LEU A 132 -9.69 -7.20 -3.06
C LEU A 132 -9.62 -6.37 -4.33
N ASN A 133 -9.95 -6.96 -5.48
CA ASN A 133 -10.00 -6.22 -6.75
C ASN A 133 -11.06 -5.10 -6.71
N ALA A 134 -12.23 -5.36 -6.15
CA ALA A 134 -13.27 -4.33 -5.97
C ALA A 134 -12.80 -3.20 -5.04
N ARG A 135 -12.11 -3.55 -3.94
CA ARG A 135 -11.61 -2.58 -2.96
C ARG A 135 -10.38 -1.80 -3.45
N LYS A 136 -9.57 -2.38 -4.34
CA LYS A 136 -8.33 -1.77 -4.87
C LYS A 136 -8.55 -0.37 -5.43
N ALA A 137 -9.59 -0.15 -6.23
CA ALA A 137 -9.88 1.17 -6.79
C ALA A 137 -10.18 2.21 -5.70
N THR A 138 -10.97 1.82 -4.70
CA THR A 138 -11.29 2.66 -3.54
C THR A 138 -10.05 2.97 -2.71
N ILE A 139 -9.17 1.99 -2.51
CA ILE A 139 -7.93 2.15 -1.74
C ILE A 139 -6.97 3.10 -2.47
N LYS A 140 -6.78 2.93 -3.78
CA LYS A 140 -5.97 3.85 -4.60
C LYS A 140 -6.51 5.28 -4.56
N ALA A 141 -7.82 5.46 -4.69
CA ALA A 141 -8.45 6.78 -4.61
C ALA A 141 -8.23 7.43 -3.23
N LYS A 142 -8.45 6.69 -2.14
CA LYS A 142 -8.22 7.18 -0.76
C LYS A 142 -6.75 7.50 -0.51
N ALA A 143 -5.83 6.66 -0.96
CA ALA A 143 -4.39 6.88 -0.86
C ALA A 143 -3.95 8.15 -1.62
N ALA A 144 -4.48 8.37 -2.83
CA ALA A 144 -4.20 9.57 -3.61
C ALA A 144 -4.74 10.84 -2.93
N VAL A 145 -5.94 10.80 -2.36
CA VAL A 145 -6.51 11.90 -1.58
C VAL A 145 -5.66 12.19 -0.34
N ALA A 146 -5.30 11.17 0.43
CA ALA A 146 -4.48 11.31 1.63
C ALA A 146 -3.09 11.88 1.30
N LYS A 147 -2.45 11.41 0.22
CA LYS A 147 -1.16 11.93 -0.26
C LYS A 147 -1.27 13.40 -0.69
N THR A 148 -2.36 13.77 -1.35
CA THR A 148 -2.62 15.15 -1.77
C THR A 148 -2.86 16.05 -0.56
N GLN A 149 -3.68 15.61 0.41
CA GLN A 149 -3.93 16.35 1.65
C GLN A 149 -2.66 16.51 2.49
N SER A 150 -1.85 15.45 2.61
CA SER A 150 -0.55 15.52 3.27
C SER A 150 0.37 16.53 2.58
N LYS A 151 0.43 16.53 1.24
CA LYS A 151 1.24 17.49 0.49
C LYS A 151 0.75 18.93 0.63
N VAL A 152 -0.57 19.14 0.65
CA VAL A 152 -1.17 20.45 0.92
C VAL A 152 -0.85 20.89 2.34
N ASN A 153 -0.97 20.02 3.35
CA ASN A 153 -0.62 20.36 4.73
C ASN A 153 0.88 20.63 4.92
N GLU A 154 1.76 19.90 4.24
CA GLU A 154 3.20 20.21 4.17
C GLU A 154 3.45 21.57 3.53
N MET A 155 2.75 21.88 2.43
CA MET A 155 2.91 23.14 1.71
C MET A 155 2.31 24.32 2.48
N THR A 156 1.19 24.14 3.16
CA THR A 156 0.58 25.13 4.08
C THR A 156 1.47 25.33 5.29
N SER A 157 1.99 24.27 5.92
CA SER A 157 2.94 24.41 7.03
C SER A 157 4.32 24.91 6.58
N ALA A 158 4.67 24.80 5.30
CA ALA A 158 5.82 25.48 4.70
C ALA A 158 5.51 26.94 4.33
N GLY A 159 4.27 27.25 3.97
CA GLY A 159 3.74 28.61 3.75
C GLY A 159 3.65 29.42 5.05
N ASP A 160 3.18 28.80 6.14
CA ASP A 160 3.23 29.35 7.50
C ASP A 160 4.69 29.53 7.97
N ARG A 161 5.60 28.63 7.56
CA ARG A 161 7.05 28.83 7.76
C ARG A 161 7.63 29.92 6.87
N ALA A 162 7.05 30.23 5.72
CA ALA A 162 7.49 31.33 4.85
C ALA A 162 7.02 32.69 5.41
N GLU A 163 5.84 32.79 6.02
CA GLU A 163 5.43 33.95 6.82
C GLU A 163 6.27 34.09 8.10
N GLY A 164 6.55 32.98 8.79
CA GLY A 164 7.48 32.95 9.93
C GLY A 164 8.93 33.30 9.57
N ALA A 165 9.38 32.95 8.36
CA ALA A 165 10.72 33.27 7.85
C ALA A 165 10.84 34.73 7.40
N ARG A 166 9.78 35.36 6.85
CA ARG A 166 9.72 36.82 6.65
C ARG A 166 9.84 37.56 7.97
N SER A 167 9.07 37.16 8.98
CA SER A 167 9.17 37.72 10.34
C SER A 167 10.54 37.50 11.00
N ALA A 168 11.26 36.41 10.65
CA ALA A 168 12.62 36.17 11.12
C ALA A 168 13.67 37.00 10.36
N PHE A 169 13.47 37.27 9.07
CA PHE A 169 14.29 38.19 8.28
C PHE A 169 14.13 39.64 8.79
N ASP A 170 12.90 40.11 9.03
CA ASP A 170 12.64 41.46 9.55
C ASP A 170 13.31 41.68 10.93
N ARG A 171 13.30 40.65 11.80
CA ARG A 171 14.01 40.69 13.10
C ARG A 171 15.53 40.69 12.95
N MET A 172 16.06 40.06 11.90
CA MET A 172 17.49 39.98 11.64
C MET A 172 18.00 41.29 11.01
N GLU A 173 17.19 41.92 10.17
CA GLU A 173 17.42 43.26 9.61
C GLU A 173 17.41 44.33 10.71
N ALA A 174 16.39 44.35 11.58
CA ALA A 174 16.35 45.27 12.72
C ALA A 174 17.54 45.11 13.68
N LYS A 175 18.05 43.88 13.85
CA LYS A 175 19.23 43.61 14.69
C LYS A 175 20.53 44.00 14.00
N ALA A 176 20.60 43.91 12.66
CA ALA A 176 21.73 44.39 11.88
C ALA A 176 21.81 45.91 11.90
N ASP A 177 20.67 46.61 11.80
CA ASP A 177 20.59 48.07 11.94
C ASP A 177 21.03 48.51 13.34
N GLU A 178 20.56 47.86 14.41
CA GLU A 178 21.00 48.18 15.78
C GLU A 178 22.52 47.96 15.98
N MET A 179 23.10 46.95 15.32
CA MET A 179 24.55 46.71 15.34
C MET A 179 25.32 47.78 14.55
N LEU A 180 24.77 48.23 13.43
CA LEU A 180 25.36 49.28 12.58
C LEU A 180 25.30 50.64 13.28
N ASP A 181 24.18 50.96 13.93
CA ASP A 181 24.00 52.16 14.76
C ASP A 181 24.95 52.16 15.97
N ARG A 182 25.12 51.01 16.65
CA ARG A 182 26.14 50.89 17.70
C ARG A 182 27.56 51.05 17.16
N ALA A 183 27.87 50.49 16.00
CA ALA A 183 29.20 50.61 15.40
C ALA A 183 29.49 52.07 15.01
N ASN A 184 28.51 52.79 14.47
CA ASN A 184 28.61 54.21 14.15
C ASN A 184 28.74 55.07 15.42
N ALA A 185 27.96 54.79 16.46
CA ALA A 185 28.07 55.48 17.75
C ALA A 185 29.43 55.23 18.44
N VAL A 186 30.00 54.03 18.29
CA VAL A 186 31.35 53.71 18.78
C VAL A 186 32.43 54.40 17.93
N ALA A 187 32.21 54.57 16.62
CA ALA A 187 33.10 55.35 15.77
C ALA A 187 33.09 56.85 16.13
N GLU A 188 31.90 57.43 16.37
CA GLU A 188 31.76 58.81 16.88
C GLU A 188 32.39 58.99 18.28
N LEU A 189 32.36 57.97 19.14
CA LEU A 189 33.02 57.98 20.44
C LEU A 189 34.54 57.71 20.39
N SER A 190 35.04 57.18 19.27
CA SER A 190 36.47 56.85 19.07
C SER A 190 37.24 57.95 18.34
N GLU A 191 36.58 59.00 17.86
CA GLU A 191 37.23 60.26 17.50
C GLU A 191 37.64 61.00 18.78
N GLN A 192 38.80 60.65 19.32
CA GLN A 192 39.50 61.51 20.28
C GLN A 192 40.10 62.74 19.57
N PRO A 193 40.21 63.87 20.28
CA PRO A 193 40.19 65.21 19.70
C PRO A 193 41.46 65.54 18.92
N ALA A 194 41.28 66.05 17.70
CA ALA A 194 42.35 66.67 16.93
C ALA A 194 42.69 68.06 17.49
N ASP A 195 43.98 68.33 17.47
CA ASP A 195 44.75 69.50 17.88
C ASP A 195 44.05 70.87 17.62
N PRO A 196 43.91 71.75 18.62
CA PRO A 196 43.23 73.06 18.49
C PRO A 196 43.98 74.11 17.62
N THR A 197 44.97 73.71 16.82
CA THR A 197 45.76 74.64 15.98
C THR A 197 45.36 74.68 14.50
N GLU A 198 44.53 73.76 13.98
CA GLU A 198 44.04 73.82 12.59
C GLU A 198 42.78 74.69 12.39
N ASP A 199 41.97 74.90 13.43
CA ASP A 199 40.70 75.63 13.35
C ASP A 199 40.87 77.16 13.26
N LEU A 200 42.04 77.69 13.65
CA LEU A 200 42.37 79.11 13.49
C LEU A 200 42.71 79.47 12.04
N ALA A 201 43.20 78.52 11.24
CA ALA A 201 43.61 78.76 9.85
C ALA A 201 42.42 78.78 8.87
N LYS A 202 41.37 77.98 9.13
CA LYS A 202 40.16 77.92 8.28
C LYS A 202 39.22 79.11 8.47
N LYS A 203 39.22 79.75 9.64
CA LYS A 203 38.38 80.93 9.94
C LYS A 203 38.71 82.19 9.13
N TYR A 204 39.89 82.28 8.53
CA TYR A 204 40.28 83.43 7.68
C TYR A 204 40.20 83.14 6.17
N ALA A 205 39.95 81.89 5.75
CA ALA A 205 39.82 81.52 4.34
C ALA A 205 38.36 81.60 3.81
N ALA A 206 37.37 81.67 4.72
CA ALA A 206 35.95 81.62 4.37
C ALA A 206 35.25 82.98 4.23
N ALA A 207 35.97 84.11 4.32
CA ALA A 207 35.39 85.46 4.21
C ALA A 207 35.24 85.98 2.76
N GLY A 208 35.41 85.13 1.74
CA GLY A 208 35.44 85.55 0.33
C GLY A 208 34.52 84.79 -0.63
N ALA A 209 33.68 83.85 -0.15
CA ALA A 209 32.97 82.89 -1.01
C ALA A 209 31.43 82.97 -0.97
N GLU A 210 30.85 84.02 -0.37
CA GLU A 210 29.38 84.24 -0.37
C GLU A 210 28.89 85.20 -1.47
N ALA A 211 29.76 86.03 -2.06
CA ALA A 211 29.34 87.01 -3.07
C ALA A 211 29.18 86.45 -4.50
N ALA A 212 29.67 85.24 -4.78
CA ALA A 212 29.70 84.68 -6.14
C ALA A 212 28.53 83.72 -6.46
N VAL A 213 27.78 83.26 -5.45
CA VAL A 213 26.72 82.25 -5.61
C VAL A 213 25.36 82.89 -5.91
N ASP A 214 25.13 84.12 -5.44
CA ASP A 214 23.87 84.85 -5.70
C ASP A 214 23.79 85.42 -7.12
N ASP A 215 24.92 85.85 -7.70
CA ASP A 215 24.98 86.38 -9.08
C ASP A 215 24.73 85.29 -10.14
N ASP A 216 25.17 84.04 -9.88
CA ASP A 216 24.93 82.91 -10.76
C ASP A 216 23.48 82.40 -10.70
N LEU A 217 22.83 82.50 -9.53
CA LEU A 217 21.42 82.15 -9.35
C LEU A 217 20.48 83.16 -10.04
N ALA A 218 20.81 84.46 -10.00
CA ALA A 218 20.06 85.51 -10.68
C ALA A 218 20.12 85.39 -12.22
N ARG A 219 21.29 84.99 -12.75
CA ARG A 219 21.48 84.72 -14.18
C ARG A 219 20.66 83.52 -14.66
N LEU A 220 20.65 82.43 -13.89
CA LEU A 220 19.90 81.21 -14.23
C LEU A 220 18.38 81.43 -14.24
N LYS A 221 17.85 82.20 -13.28
CA LYS A 221 16.41 82.55 -13.24
C LYS A 221 15.96 83.36 -14.46
N LYS A 222 16.82 84.28 -14.92
CA LYS A 222 16.56 85.14 -16.09
C LYS A 222 16.60 84.37 -17.42
N GLU A 223 17.43 83.34 -17.55
CA GLU A 223 17.44 82.44 -18.72
C GLU A 223 16.25 81.48 -18.75
N MET A 224 15.69 81.14 -17.58
CA MET A 224 14.58 80.18 -17.46
C MET A 224 13.18 80.81 -17.52
N GLY A 225 13.06 82.13 -17.72
CA GLY A 225 11.77 82.80 -17.88
C GLY A 225 10.88 82.75 -16.64
N LEU A 226 11.49 82.62 -15.47
CA LEU A 226 10.83 82.62 -14.16
C LEU A 226 11.17 83.96 -13.51
N GLU A 227 10.20 84.88 -13.43
CA GLU A 227 10.31 86.07 -12.59
C GLU A 227 10.48 85.70 -11.11
#